data_AF-A0A5R9GR38-F1
#
_entry.id   AF-A0A5R9GR38-F1
#
_cell.length_a   1.000
_cell.length_b   1.000
_cell.length_c   1.000
_cell.angle_alpha   90.00
_cell.angle_beta   90.00
_cell.angle_gamma   90.00
#
_symmetry.space_group_name_H-M   'P 1'
#
loop_
_entity.id
_entity.type
_entity.pdbx_description
1 polymer ?
#
loop_
_entity_poly.entity_id
_entity_poly.type
_entity_poly.pdbx_seq_one_letter_code
_entity_poly.pdbx_strand_id
1 'polypeptide(L)'
;MDLIFILVVNEEGLAMAEVGDSPGEDFAPYSSSIMENASKMATIGQLGEPVCSALILERGRMLIMYQTRLDGESIYLSILCRKVPAGVQRLIRRIVECIAKALLGDGYKEHIVG
;
A
#
# COMPACT_ATOMS: atom_id res chain seq x y z
N MET A 1 -10.87 15.20 0.09
CA MET A 1 -10.40 13.81 -0.12
C MET A 1 -11.29 12.94 0.74
N ASP A 2 -12.00 11.97 0.16
CA ASP A 2 -12.90 11.10 0.91
C ASP A 2 -12.18 9.76 1.12
N LEU A 3 -11.25 9.79 2.08
CA LEU A 3 -10.46 8.64 2.53
C LEU A 3 -11.30 7.88 3.55
N ILE A 4 -11.49 6.58 3.30
CA ILE A 4 -12.30 5.71 4.16
C ILE A 4 -11.39 5.02 5.18
N PHE A 5 -10.34 4.36 4.72
CA PHE A 5 -9.33 3.78 5.62
C PHE A 5 -7.94 3.74 5.00
N ILE A 6 -6.94 3.62 5.87
CA ILE A 6 -5.59 3.17 5.54
C ILE A 6 -5.28 2.00 6.48
N LEU A 7 -4.73 0.91 5.92
CA LEU A 7 -4.23 -0.24 6.65
C LEU A 7 -2.79 -0.52 6.21
N VAL A 8 -1.92 -0.74 7.19
CA VAL A 8 -0.51 -1.10 7.01
C VAL A 8 -0.31 -2.52 7.52
N VAL A 9 0.31 -3.37 6.71
CA VAL A 9 0.47 -4.79 6.96
C VAL A 9 1.93 -5.19 6.74
N ASN A 10 2.48 -6.05 7.60
CA ASN A 10 3.82 -6.60 7.41
C ASN A 10 3.82 -7.78 6.41
N GLU A 11 4.99 -8.38 6.18
CA GLU A 11 5.12 -9.54 5.29
C GLU A 11 4.45 -10.83 5.77
N GLU A 12 4.18 -10.92 7.07
CA GLU A 12 3.46 -12.06 7.67
C GLU A 12 1.94 -11.92 7.54
N GLY A 13 1.44 -10.81 6.99
CA GLY A 13 0.01 -10.53 6.87
C GLY A 13 -0.63 -9.98 8.15
N LEU A 14 0.17 -9.53 9.11
CA LEU A 14 -0.29 -8.93 10.37
C LEU A 14 -0.45 -7.41 10.23
N ALA A 15 -1.55 -6.88 10.78
CA ALA A 15 -1.80 -5.45 10.82
C ALA A 15 -0.80 -4.74 11.74
N MET A 16 -0.07 -3.77 11.20
CA MET A 16 0.89 -2.94 11.94
C MET A 16 0.26 -1.63 12.41
N ALA A 17 -0.60 -1.04 11.57
CA ALA A 17 -1.28 0.22 11.85
C ALA A 17 -2.53 0.36 10.99
N GLU A 18 -3.56 1.03 11.53
CA GLU A 18 -4.77 1.32 10.79
C GLU A 18 -5.40 2.65 11.22
N VAL A 19 -6.19 3.24 10.32
CA VAL A 19 -6.99 4.44 10.58
C VAL A 19 -8.25 4.43 9.73
N GLY A 20 -9.33 4.96 10.29
CA GLY A 20 -10.65 5.03 9.64
C GLY A 20 -11.46 3.76 9.83
N ASP A 21 -12.42 3.52 8.93
CA ASP A 21 -13.30 2.35 8.97
C ASP A 21 -12.59 1.13 8.36
N SER A 22 -11.46 0.75 8.96
CA SER A 22 -10.62 -0.37 8.52
C SER A 22 -11.33 -1.72 8.72
N PRO A 23 -11.22 -2.66 7.77
CA PRO A 23 -11.73 -4.02 7.93
C PRO A 23 -10.88 -4.88 8.88
N GLY A 24 -9.73 -4.38 9.36
CA GLY A 24 -8.93 -5.02 10.41
C GLY A 24 -8.15 -6.26 9.97
N GLU A 25 -7.88 -7.13 10.94
CA GLU A 25 -6.97 -8.28 10.83
C GLU A 25 -7.39 -9.31 9.78
N ASP A 26 -8.70 -9.60 9.66
CA ASP A 26 -9.22 -10.56 8.69
C ASP A 26 -8.93 -10.15 7.24
N PHE A 27 -8.77 -8.84 7.00
CA PHE A 27 -8.47 -8.31 5.69
C PHE A 27 -6.96 -8.20 5.42
N ALA A 28 -6.14 -8.06 6.46
CA ALA A 28 -4.72 -7.75 6.34
C ALA A 28 -3.95 -8.70 5.39
N PRO A 29 -4.11 -10.04 5.45
CA PRO A 29 -3.40 -10.98 4.58
C PRO A 29 -3.68 -10.82 3.08
N TYR A 30 -4.82 -10.22 2.70
CA TYR A 30 -5.13 -10.00 1.29
C TYR A 30 -4.29 -8.89 0.66
N SER A 31 -3.78 -7.96 1.48
CA SER A 31 -2.96 -6.85 0.99
C SER A 31 -1.64 -7.35 0.39
N SER A 32 -0.96 -8.26 1.09
CA SER A 32 0.26 -8.91 0.59
C SER A 32 -0.06 -9.85 -0.58
N SER A 33 -1.08 -10.68 -0.44
CA SER A 33 -1.49 -11.64 -1.48
C SER A 33 -1.77 -10.99 -2.83
N ILE A 34 -2.48 -9.85 -2.85
CA ILE A 34 -2.79 -9.15 -4.10
C ILE A 34 -1.54 -8.55 -4.73
N MET A 35 -0.65 -7.94 -3.94
CA MET A 35 0.59 -7.37 -4.46
C MET A 35 1.53 -8.45 -5.00
N GLU A 36 1.68 -9.57 -4.30
CA GLU A 36 2.46 -10.71 -4.81
C GLU A 36 1.92 -11.25 -6.13
N ASN A 37 0.60 -11.40 -6.24
CA ASN A 37 -0.03 -11.86 -7.47
C ASN A 37 0.14 -10.84 -8.60
N ALA A 38 -0.01 -9.55 -8.32
CA ALA A 38 0.21 -8.49 -9.29
C ALA A 38 1.66 -8.51 -9.82
N SER A 39 2.65 -8.67 -8.94
CA SER A 39 4.06 -8.81 -9.32
C SER A 39 4.31 -10.05 -10.18
N LYS A 40 3.81 -11.23 -9.77
CA LYS A 40 3.92 -12.47 -10.55
C LYS A 40 3.29 -12.32 -11.94
N MET A 41 2.11 -11.74 -12.02
CA MET A 41 1.42 -11.48 -13.28
C MET A 41 2.21 -10.52 -14.17
N ALA A 42 2.76 -9.44 -13.60
CA ALA A 42 3.54 -8.46 -14.34
C ALA A 42 4.84 -9.07 -14.89
N THR A 43 5.51 -9.92 -14.12
CA THR A 43 6.68 -10.68 -14.57
C THR A 43 6.33 -11.63 -15.71
N ILE A 44 5.28 -12.44 -15.55
CA ILE A 44 4.85 -13.42 -16.58
C ILE A 44 4.43 -12.71 -17.86
N GLY A 45 3.70 -11.59 -17.73
CA GLY A 45 3.22 -10.79 -18.86
C GLY A 45 4.23 -9.82 -19.44
N GLN A 46 5.45 -9.72 -18.88
CA GLN A 46 6.49 -8.75 -19.27
C GLN A 46 5.97 -7.30 -19.24
N LEU A 47 5.15 -6.96 -18.23
CA LEU A 47 4.47 -5.67 -18.10
C LEU A 47 5.32 -4.60 -17.38
N GLY A 48 6.52 -4.95 -16.94
CA GLY A 48 7.36 -4.13 -16.06
C GLY A 48 7.01 -4.31 -14.59
N GLU A 49 7.54 -3.43 -13.73
CA GLU A 49 7.30 -3.46 -12.28
C GLU A 49 5.98 -2.74 -11.93
N PRO A 50 5.06 -3.38 -11.18
CA PRO A 50 3.82 -2.75 -10.79
C PRO A 50 4.08 -1.63 -9.77
N VAL A 51 3.64 -0.41 -10.10
CA VAL A 51 3.71 0.71 -9.15
C VAL A 51 2.73 0.53 -7.98
N CYS A 52 1.54 -0.01 -8.24
CA CYS A 52 0.51 -0.35 -7.25
C CYS A 52 -0.55 -1.24 -7.91
N SER A 53 -1.35 -1.95 -7.11
CA SER A 53 -2.58 -2.60 -7.55
C SER A 53 -3.80 -1.77 -7.15
N ALA A 54 -4.85 -1.75 -7.96
CA ALA A 54 -6.08 -1.03 -7.64
C ALA A 54 -7.33 -1.81 -8.05
N LEU A 55 -8.32 -1.85 -7.16
CA LEU A 55 -9.66 -2.33 -7.45
C LEU A 55 -10.61 -1.15 -7.55
N ILE A 56 -11.32 -1.06 -8.68
CA ILE A 56 -12.46 -0.14 -8.84
C ILE A 56 -13.69 -0.87 -8.31
N LEU A 57 -14.29 -0.30 -7.28
CA LEU A 57 -15.44 -0.84 -6.57
C LEU A 57 -16.71 -0.05 -6.93
N GLU A 58 -17.86 -0.64 -6.62
CA GLU A 58 -19.14 0.02 -6.80
C GLU A 58 -19.19 1.38 -6.10
N ARG A 59 -20.01 2.27 -6.66
CA ARG A 59 -20.22 3.65 -6.18
C ARG A 59 -18.95 4.51 -6.25
N GLY A 60 -18.06 4.21 -7.20
CA GLY A 60 -16.86 5.00 -7.48
C GLY A 60 -15.74 4.83 -6.46
N ARG A 61 -15.84 3.85 -5.55
CA ARG A 61 -14.80 3.57 -4.56
C ARG A 61 -13.59 2.93 -5.23
N MET A 62 -12.40 3.19 -4.70
CA MET A 62 -11.16 2.58 -5.16
C MET A 62 -10.36 2.09 -3.96
N LEU A 63 -9.98 0.82 -3.99
CA LEU A 63 -9.03 0.22 -3.06
C LEU A 63 -7.68 0.14 -3.76
N ILE A 64 -6.68 0.82 -3.21
CA ILE A 64 -5.32 0.88 -3.73
C ILE A 64 -4.43 0.08 -2.79
N MET A 65 -3.68 -0.86 -3.34
CA MET A 65 -2.71 -1.68 -2.64
C MET A 65 -1.31 -1.36 -3.16
N TYR A 66 -0.38 -1.21 -2.25
CA TYR A 66 0.99 -0.83 -2.54
C TYR A 66 1.95 -1.63 -1.68
N GLN A 67 3.10 -2.01 -2.26
CA GLN A 67 4.19 -2.65 -1.54
C GLN A 67 5.39 -1.70 -1.54
N THR A 68 6.04 -1.61 -0.39
CA THR A 68 7.35 -0.97 -0.25
C THR A 68 8.27 -1.80 0.63
N ARG A 69 9.54 -1.41 0.68
CA ARG A 69 10.51 -1.97 1.62
C ARG A 69 11.01 -0.89 2.56
N LEU A 70 10.92 -1.15 3.86
CA LEU A 70 11.51 -0.33 4.91
C LEU A 70 12.56 -1.17 5.63
N ASP A 71 13.81 -0.71 5.63
CA ASP A 71 14.96 -1.42 6.24
C ASP A 71 15.10 -2.90 5.81
N GLY A 72 14.75 -3.20 4.56
CA GLY A 72 14.80 -4.57 4.01
C GLY A 72 13.52 -5.38 4.21
N GLU A 73 12.62 -4.97 5.11
CA GLU A 73 11.35 -5.63 5.36
C GLU A 73 10.26 -5.14 4.39
N SER A 74 9.42 -6.06 3.90
CA SER A 74 8.30 -5.69 3.02
C SER A 74 7.10 -5.22 3.84
N ILE A 75 6.58 -4.04 3.46
CA ILE A 75 5.37 -3.47 4.04
C ILE A 75 4.35 -3.25 2.94
N TYR A 76 3.10 -3.60 3.26
CA TYR A 76 1.96 -3.48 2.38
C TYR A 76 0.99 -2.43 2.90
N LEU A 77 0.50 -1.60 2.00
CA LEU A 77 -0.39 -0.49 2.28
C LEU A 77 -1.69 -0.67 1.51
N SER A 78 -2.81 -0.67 2.21
CA SER A 78 -4.15 -0.69 1.64
C SER A 78 -4.87 0.62 1.93
N ILE A 79 -5.34 1.30 0.88
CA ILE A 79 -6.01 2.61 0.96
C ILE A 79 -7.36 2.52 0.26
N LEU A 80 -8.45 2.73 1.00
CA LEU A 80 -9.79 2.82 0.42
C LEU A 80 -10.25 4.28 0.36
N CYS A 81 -10.71 4.73 -0.82
CA CYS A 81 -11.22 6.09 -1.01
C CYS A 81 -12.41 6.14 -1.98
N ARG A 82 -13.27 7.18 -1.92
CA ARG A 82 -14.39 7.36 -2.88
C ARG A 82 -14.02 8.09 -4.17
N LYS A 83 -12.89 8.77 -4.20
CA LYS A 83 -12.38 9.48 -5.37
C LYS A 83 -10.89 9.36 -5.37
N VAL A 84 -10.34 8.86 -6.48
CA VAL A 84 -8.90 8.77 -6.71
C VAL A 84 -8.29 10.16 -6.54
N PRO A 85 -7.40 10.37 -5.55
CA PRO A 85 -6.71 11.63 -5.39
C PRO A 85 -5.93 11.97 -6.67
N ALA A 86 -6.00 13.22 -7.12
CA ALA A 86 -5.03 13.69 -8.11
C ALA A 86 -3.63 13.56 -7.48
N GLY A 87 -2.78 12.70 -8.06
CA GLY A 87 -1.46 12.40 -7.51
C GLY A 87 -1.44 11.34 -6.39
N VAL A 88 -2.18 10.23 -6.54
CA VAL A 88 -2.11 9.03 -5.66
C VAL A 88 -0.68 8.65 -5.29
N GLN A 89 0.25 8.62 -6.24
CA GLN A 89 1.64 8.28 -5.97
C GLN A 89 2.28 9.21 -4.93
N ARG A 90 1.99 10.51 -4.99
CA ARG A 90 2.50 11.49 -4.02
C ARG A 90 1.89 11.26 -2.63
N LEU A 91 0.61 10.88 -2.58
CA LEU A 91 -0.05 10.54 -1.30
C LEU A 91 0.58 9.28 -0.70
N ILE A 92 0.73 8.22 -1.50
CA ILE A 92 1.37 6.97 -1.07
C ILE A 92 2.76 7.25 -0.51
N ARG A 93 3.60 8.00 -1.24
CA ARG A 93 4.95 8.38 -0.77
C ARG A 93 4.92 9.10 0.57
N ARG A 94 4.04 10.08 0.75
CA ARG A 94 3.91 10.79 2.04
C ARG A 94 3.47 9.87 3.19
N ILE A 95 2.59 8.90 2.91
CA ILE A 95 2.19 7.91 3.91
C ILE A 95 3.38 7.03 4.29
N VAL A 96 4.13 6.53 3.29
CA VAL A 96 5.34 5.74 3.49
C VAL A 96 6.39 6.51 4.29
N GLU A 97 6.64 7.78 3.97
CA GLU A 97 7.55 8.65 4.72
C GLU A 97 7.13 8.78 6.20
N CYS A 98 5.83 8.94 6.48
CA CYS A 98 5.32 8.99 7.84
C CYS A 98 5.53 7.67 8.60
N ILE A 99 5.23 6.53 7.95
CA ILE A 99 5.43 5.20 8.53
C ILE A 99 6.91 4.96 8.79
N ALA A 100 7.78 5.29 7.83
CA ALA A 100 9.21 5.11 7.95
C ALA A 100 9.80 5.94 9.10
N LYS A 101 9.36 7.20 9.26
CA LYS A 101 9.75 8.02 10.42
C LYS A 101 9.29 7.42 11.74
N ALA A 102 8.07 6.87 11.79
CA ALA A 102 7.53 6.27 13.00
C ALA A 102 8.28 4.99 13.40
N LEU A 103 8.66 4.16 12.43
CA LEU A 103 9.32 2.88 12.68
C LEU A 103 10.84 2.99 12.84
N LEU A 104 11.49 3.87 12.07
CA LEU A 104 12.95 3.94 11.92
C LEU A 104 13.56 5.25 12.44
N GLY A 105 12.73 6.21 12.87
CA GLY A 105 13.18 7.55 13.24
C GLY A 105 13.64 8.40 12.05
N ASP A 106 14.38 9.48 12.31
CA ASP A 106 14.79 10.47 11.29
C ASP A 106 15.87 9.96 10.30
N GLY A 107 16.32 8.70 10.43
CA GLY A 107 17.39 8.12 9.63
C GLY A 107 16.97 7.55 8.26
N TYR A 108 15.67 7.41 7.99
CA TYR A 108 15.19 6.80 6.75
C TYR A 108 15.51 7.66 5.51
N LYS A 109 16.27 7.08 4.57
CA LYS A 109 16.49 7.63 3.23
C LYS A 109 15.85 6.71 2.21
N GLU A 110 14.75 7.15 1.60
CA GLU A 110 14.09 6.46 0.49
C GLU A 110 15.14 6.16 -0.61
N HIS A 111 15.38 4.88 -0.87
CA HIS A 111 16.19 4.47 -2.02
C HIS A 111 15.27 4.43 -3.23
N ILE A 112 15.17 5.57 -3.91
CA ILE A 112 14.41 5.70 -5.15
C ILE A 112 15.10 4.84 -6.21
N VAL A 113 14.56 3.65 -6.47
CA VAL A 113 14.83 2.94 -7.72
C VAL A 113 13.91 3.59 -8.74
N GLY A 114 14.51 4.45 -9.58
CA GLY A 114 13.85 5.09 -10.71
C GLY A 114 13.63 4.14 -11.88
#